data_AF-A0A963UX21-F1
#
_entry.id   AF-A0A963UX21-F1
#
_cell.length_a   1.000
_cell.length_b   1.000
_cell.length_c   1.000
_cell.angle_alpha   90.00
_cell.angle_beta   90.00
_cell.angle_gamma   90.00
#
_symmetry.space_group_name_H-M   'P 1'
#
loop_
_entity.id
_entity.type
_entity.pdbx_description
1 polymer ?
#
loop_
_entity_poly.entity_id
_entity_poly.type
_entity_poly.pdbx_seq_one_letter_code
_entity_poly.pdbx_strand_id
1 'polypeptide(L)' 'DRLRADPDPATYEQDLHFLKGSAWNLGFAEFGAICQDGERLAARGEGRSVDIGAVIDCYGRSRAGFIAGIAEGKGRTSAA' A
#
# COMPACT_ATOMS: atom_id res chain seq x y z
N ASP A 1 7.16 -7.04 -4.41
CA ASP A 1 8.62 -7.23 -4.58
C ASP A 1 9.21 -6.20 -5.51
N ARG A 2 8.64 -6.00 -6.71
CA ARG A 2 9.08 -5.02 -7.72
C ARG A 2 9.43 -3.62 -7.18
N LEU A 3 8.53 -2.96 -6.45
CA LEU A 3 8.82 -1.63 -5.87
C LEU A 3 10.06 -1.57 -4.95
N ARG A 4 10.50 -2.70 -4.38
CA ARG A 4 11.71 -2.79 -3.55
C ARG A 4 12.95 -3.18 -4.36
N ALA A 5 12.79 -4.12 -5.29
CA ALA A 5 13.91 -4.73 -6.01
C ALA A 5 14.30 -3.96 -7.29
N ASP A 6 13.33 -3.38 -7.98
CA ASP A 6 13.49 -2.70 -9.26
C ASP A 6 12.45 -1.56 -9.37
N PRO A 7 12.66 -0.44 -8.66
CA PRO A 7 11.76 0.69 -8.68
C PRO A 7 11.79 1.40 -10.05
N ASP A 8 10.75 1.20 -10.86
CA ASP A 8 10.55 1.89 -12.14
C ASP A 8 9.33 2.84 -12.09
N PRO A 9 9.55 4.18 -12.08
CA PRO A 9 8.48 5.17 -12.12
C PRO A 9 7.48 5.00 -13.27
N ALA A 10 7.86 4.37 -14.37
CA ALA A 10 6.96 4.12 -15.50
C ALA A 10 5.88 3.06 -15.19
N THR A 11 6.09 2.23 -14.16
CA THR A 11 5.14 1.17 -13.78
C THR A 11 4.37 1.46 -12.51
N TYR A 12 4.72 2.55 -11.80
CA TYR A 12 4.14 2.88 -10.49
C TYR A 12 2.63 3.04 -10.50
N GLU A 13 2.02 3.58 -11.57
CA GLU A 13 0.57 3.69 -11.64
C GLU A 13 -0.10 2.31 -11.47
N GLN A 14 0.34 1.33 -12.27
CA GLN A 14 -0.21 -0.02 -12.22
C GLN A 14 0.14 -0.74 -10.92
N ASP A 15 1.39 -0.63 -10.46
CA ASP A 15 1.83 -1.28 -9.23
C ASP A 15 1.06 -0.74 -8.01
N LEU A 16 0.86 0.57 -7.92
CA LEU A 16 0.13 1.21 -6.83
C LEU A 16 -1.38 0.99 -6.94
N HIS A 17 -1.96 0.95 -8.14
CA HIS A 17 -3.36 0.59 -8.35
C HIS A 17 -3.66 -0.80 -7.77
N PHE A 18 -2.79 -1.78 -8.06
CA PHE A 18 -2.90 -3.14 -7.53
C PHE A 18 -2.79 -3.18 -6.01
N LEU A 19 -1.79 -2.50 -5.44
CA LEU A 19 -1.57 -2.45 -4.00
C LEU A 19 -2.72 -1.77 -3.26
N LYS A 20 -3.27 -0.69 -3.81
CA LYS A 20 -4.45 0.03 -3.30
C LYS A 20 -5.65 -0.89 -3.15
N GLY A 21 -5.97 -1.68 -4.18
CA GLY A 21 -7.07 -2.66 -4.11
C GLY A 21 -6.87 -3.70 -3.02
N SER A 22 -5.65 -4.24 -2.92
CA SER A 22 -5.29 -5.20 -1.87
C SER A 22 -5.37 -4.59 -0.47
N ALA A 23 -4.92 -3.34 -0.32
CA ALA A 23 -4.93 -2.61 0.95
C ALA A 23 -6.35 -2.43 1.50
N TRP A 24 -7.29 -1.98 0.66
CA TRP A 24 -8.67 -1.77 1.08
C TRP A 24 -9.38 -3.07 1.45
N ASN A 25 -9.13 -4.16 0.71
CA ASN A 25 -9.70 -5.48 1.03
C ASN A 25 -9.22 -6.02 2.39
N LEU A 26 -8.01 -5.66 2.81
CA LEU A 26 -7.43 -6.03 4.11
C LEU A 26 -7.73 -5.00 5.21
N GLY A 27 -8.41 -3.90 4.89
CA GLY A 27 -8.70 -2.81 5.83
C GLY A 27 -7.49 -1.93 6.19
N PHE A 28 -6.42 -1.96 5.39
CA PHE A 28 -5.24 -1.13 5.61
C PHE A 28 -5.48 0.30 5.13
N ALA A 29 -6.27 1.08 5.87
CA ALA A 29 -6.75 2.39 5.44
C ALA A 29 -5.63 3.38 5.05
N GLU A 30 -4.62 3.54 5.91
CA GLU A 30 -3.47 4.42 5.65
C GLU A 30 -2.68 3.95 4.42
N PHE A 31 -2.44 2.64 4.30
CA PHE A 31 -1.72 2.07 3.16
C PHE A 31 -2.51 2.19 1.84
N GLY A 32 -3.84 2.07 1.91
CA GLY A 32 -4.70 2.29 0.74
C GLY A 32 -4.67 3.74 0.28
N ALA A 33 -4.69 4.70 1.21
CA ALA A 33 -4.62 6.12 0.91
C ALA A 33 -3.28 6.51 0.26
N ILE A 34 -2.14 6.07 0.83
CA ILE A 34 -0.82 6.38 0.25
C ILE A 34 -0.64 5.76 -1.15
N CYS A 35 -1.17 4.55 -1.39
CA CYS A 35 -1.16 3.96 -2.72
C CYS A 35 -2.03 4.76 -3.71
N GLN A 36 -3.19 5.26 -3.27
CA GLN A 36 -4.07 6.07 -4.11
C GLN A 36 -3.45 7.41 -4.51
N ASP A 37 -2.76 8.08 -3.59
CA ASP A 37 -2.11 9.35 -3.91
C ASP A 37 -0.90 9.14 -4.83
N GLY A 38 -0.10 8.11 -4.59
CA GLY A 38 0.99 7.75 -5.50
C GLY A 38 0.50 7.30 -6.89
N GLU A 39 -0.59 6.54 -6.97
CA GLU A 39 -1.26 6.17 -8.24
C GLU A 39 -1.64 7.43 -9.02
N ARG A 40 -2.26 8.42 -8.37
CA ARG A 40 -2.67 9.69 -9.00
C ARG A 40 -1.49 10.50 -9.52
N LEU A 41 -0.37 10.53 -8.80
CA LEU A 41 0.86 11.20 -9.24
C LEU A 41 1.43 10.49 -10.47
N ALA A 42 1.55 9.16 -10.42
CA ALA A 42 2.05 8.37 -11.53
C ALA A 42 1.19 8.52 -12.79
N ALA A 43 -0.15 8.50 -12.66
CA ALA A 43 -1.09 8.72 -13.76
C ALA A 43 -0.98 10.11 -14.43
N ARG A 44 -0.42 11.10 -13.73
CA ARG A 44 -0.12 12.44 -14.27
C ARG A 44 1.25 12.53 -14.95
N GLY A 45 2.00 11.42 -15.01
CA GLY A 45 3.38 11.40 -15.47
C GLY A 45 4.39 11.83 -14.40
N GLU A 46 3.95 11.99 -13.15
CA GLU A 46 4.78 12.44 -12.02
C GLU A 46 5.27 11.27 -11.17
N GLY A 47 5.48 10.09 -11.77
CA GLY A 47 5.92 8.88 -11.06
C GLY A 47 7.20 9.08 -10.23
N ARG A 48 8.09 9.98 -10.63
CA ARG A 48 9.31 10.33 -9.88
C ARG A 48 9.04 11.09 -8.57
N SER A 49 7.87 11.69 -8.43
CA SER A 49 7.43 12.40 -7.22
C SER A 49 6.79 11.45 -6.20
N VAL A 50 6.58 10.18 -6.56
CA VAL A 50 6.05 9.17 -5.64
C VAL A 50 7.12 8.75 -4.64
N ASP A 51 6.83 8.91 -3.35
CA ASP A 51 7.68 8.40 -2.27
C ASP A 51 7.43 6.90 -2.05
N ILE A 52 8.18 6.08 -2.79
CA ILE A 52 8.13 4.62 -2.66
C ILE A 52 8.65 4.13 -1.30
N GLY A 53 9.57 4.88 -0.66
CA GLY A 53 10.04 4.57 0.68
C GLY A 53 8.89 4.59 1.69
N ALA A 54 8.11 5.66 1.67
CA ALA A 54 6.93 5.80 2.52
C ALA A 54 5.87 4.72 2.25
N VAL A 55 5.65 4.34 0.98
CA VAL A 55 4.75 3.23 0.60
C VAL A 55 5.24 1.90 1.21
N ILE A 56 6.54 1.61 1.10
CA ILE A 56 7.17 0.38 1.62
C ILE A 56 7.06 0.31 3.15
N ASP A 57 7.32 1.43 3.83
CA ASP A 57 7.28 1.51 5.29
C ASP A 57 5.86 1.36 5.82
N CYS A 58 4.89 2.04 5.19
CA CYS A 58 3.48 1.94 5.55
C CYS A 58 2.94 0.51 5.39
N TYR A 59 3.31 -0.18 4.30
CA TYR A 59 3.01 -1.59 4.11
C TYR A 59 3.61 -2.45 5.23
N GLY A 60 4.88 -2.21 5.58
CA GLY A 60 5.58 -2.92 6.66
C GLY A 60 4.83 -2.82 7.99
N ARG A 61 4.44 -1.61 8.39
CA ARG A 61 3.63 -1.37 9.61
C ARG A 61 2.27 -2.05 9.55
N SER A 62 1.54 -1.86 8.44
CA SER A 62 0.20 -2.42 8.24
C SER A 62 0.21 -3.95 8.31
N ARG A 63 1.17 -4.58 7.64
CA ARG A 63 1.34 -6.04 7.64
C ARG A 63 1.72 -6.56 9.04
N ALA A 64 2.64 -5.90 9.73
CA ALA A 64 3.05 -6.31 11.08
C ALA A 64 1.87 -6.29 12.06
N GLY A 65 1.08 -5.19 12.05
CA GLY A 65 -0.13 -5.07 12.87
C GLY A 65 -1.18 -6.14 12.56
N PHE A 66 -1.40 -6.43 11.28
CA PHE A 66 -2.33 -7.48 10.85
C PHE A 66 -1.93 -8.87 11.34
N ILE A 67 -0.66 -9.25 11.19
CA ILE A 67 -0.16 -10.56 11.64
C ILE A 67 -0.21 -10.67 13.17
N ALA A 68 0.15 -9.62 13.90
CA ALA A 68 0.00 -9.59 15.35
C ALA A 68 -1.47 -9.79 15.77
N GLY A 69 -2.41 -9.09 15.12
CA GLY A 69 -3.84 -9.24 15.41
C GLY A 69 -4.39 -10.64 15.14
N ILE A 70 -3.88 -11.33 14.10
CA ILE A 70 -4.22 -12.75 13.85
C ILE A 70 -3.69 -13.65 14.98
N ALA A 71 -2.44 -13.45 15.40
CA ALA A 71 -1.84 -14.23 16.48
C ALA A 71 -2.58 -14.05 17.82
N GLU A 72 -3.13 -12.85 18.06
CA GLU A 72 -3.95 -12.52 19.23
C GLU A 72 -5.41 -12.98 19.12
N GLY A 73 -5.84 -13.59 18.00
CA GLY A 73 -7.22 -14.02 17.78
C GLY A 73 -8.21 -12.88 17.50
N LYS A 74 -7.73 -11.65 17.25
CA LYS A 74 -8.56 -10.46 16.91
C LYS A 74 -8.94 -10.43 15.43
N GLY A 75 -9.23 -11.59 14.84
CA GLY A 75 -9.63 -11.71 13.45
C GLY A 75 -11.07 -11.29 13.23
N ARG A 76 -11.28 -10.05 12.78
CA ARG A 76 -12.58 -9.38 12.50
C ARG A 76 -13.44 -9.07 13.74
N THR A 77 -13.21 -7.90 14.34
CA THR A 77 -14.36 -7.09 14.79
C THR A 77 -14.95 -6.44 13.56
N SER A 78 -16.12 -6.96 13.13
CA SER A 78 -17.01 -6.27 12.20
C SER A 78 -17.19 -4.83 12.68
N ALA A 79 -16.99 -3.86 11.79
CA ALA A 79 -17.49 -2.51 12.00
C ALA A 79 -19.01 -2.60 12.24
N ALA A 80 -19.45 -1.89 13.28
CA ALA A 80 -20.86 -1.71 13.64
C ALA A 80 -21.59 -0.84 12.61
#